data_AF-A0A382PUS0-F1
#
_entry.id   AF-A0A382PUS0-F1
#
_cell.length_a   1.000
_cell.length_b   1.000
_cell.length_c   1.000
_cell.angle_alpha   90.00
_cell.angle_beta   90.00
_cell.angle_gamma   90.00
#
_symmetry.space_group_name_H-M   'P 1'
#
loop_
_entity.id
_entity.type
_entity.pdbx_description
1 polymer ?
#
loop_
_entity_poly.entity_id
_entity_poly.type
_entity_poly.pdbx_seq_one_letter_code
_entity_poly.pdbx_strand_id
1 'polypeptide(L)'
;QEGHAMGVVNAVVDHDELEPVALEWAAEINAKSPMATRMLKYAFNLVDDGLIGQQIFAGEATRLAYGADEAVEGRDAFLEKRPQDYSTFPYHF
;
A
#
# COMPACT_ATOMS: atom_id res chain seq x y z
N GLN A 1 3.82 -6.06 30.94
CA GLN A 1 4.45 -4.73 31.09
C GLN A 1 5.82 -4.67 30.44
N GLU A 2 6.75 -5.61 30.71
CA GLU A 2 8.11 -5.58 30.10
C GLU A 2 8.12 -5.57 28.56
N GLY A 3 7.31 -6.40 27.90
CA GLY A 3 7.23 -6.40 26.43
C GLY A 3 6.77 -5.07 25.81
N HIS A 4 5.96 -4.29 26.55
CA HIS A 4 5.57 -2.95 26.12
C HIS A 4 6.74 -1.97 26.25
N ALA A 5 7.49 -2.03 27.35
CA ALA A 5 8.70 -1.21 27.54
C ALA A 5 9.80 -1.52 26.50
N MET A 6 9.89 -2.77 26.02
CA MET A 6 10.81 -3.17 24.95
C MET A 6 10.32 -2.80 23.54
N GLY A 7 9.07 -2.34 23.39
CA GLY A 7 8.48 -1.97 22.09
C GLY A 7 7.97 -3.14 21.25
N VAL A 8 7.93 -4.37 21.78
CA VAL A 8 7.39 -5.54 21.07
C VAL A 8 5.87 -5.70 21.26
N VAL A 9 5.28 -4.93 22.18
CA VAL A 9 3.83 -4.85 22.44
C VAL A 9 3.38 -3.40 22.37
N ASN A 10 2.38 -3.09 21.54
CA ASN A 10 1.88 -1.72 21.38
C ASN A 10 1.09 -1.20 22.60
N ALA A 11 0.29 -2.04 23.28
CA ALA A 11 -0.49 -1.67 24.47
C ALA A 11 -0.71 -2.87 25.41
N VAL A 12 -0.90 -2.60 26.71
CA VAL A 12 -1.25 -3.61 27.73
C VAL A 12 -2.60 -3.22 28.31
N VAL A 13 -3.54 -4.17 28.29
CA VAL A 13 -4.93 -3.98 28.76
C VAL A 13 -5.34 -5.14 29.67
N ASP A 14 -6.45 -4.98 30.40
CA ASP A 14 -6.99 -6.05 31.24
C ASP A 14 -7.46 -7.24 30.39
N HIS A 15 -7.44 -8.45 30.97
CA HIS A 15 -7.62 -9.69 30.21
C HIS A 15 -8.99 -9.77 29.52
N ASP A 16 -10.04 -9.27 30.19
CA ASP A 16 -11.40 -9.20 29.69
C ASP A 16 -11.62 -8.09 28.64
N GLU A 17 -10.69 -7.14 28.51
CA GLU A 17 -10.75 -6.06 27.53
C GLU A 17 -9.92 -6.33 26.25
N LEU A 18 -9.17 -7.43 26.19
CA LEU A 18 -8.25 -7.73 25.09
C LEU A 18 -8.93 -7.70 23.70
N GLU A 19 -10.07 -8.38 23.55
CA GLU A 19 -10.79 -8.41 22.27
C GLU A 19 -11.53 -7.09 21.97
N PRO A 20 -12.27 -6.47 22.92
CA PRO A 20 -12.86 -5.15 22.72
C PRO A 20 -11.87 -4.11 22.19
N VAL A 21 -10.69 -3.98 22.81
CA VAL A 21 -9.67 -3.01 22.40
C VAL A 21 -9.07 -3.37 21.04
N ALA A 22 -8.85 -4.66 20.76
CA ALA A 22 -8.37 -5.09 19.45
C ALA A 22 -9.36 -4.75 18.31
N LEU A 23 -10.67 -4.90 18.57
CA LEU A 23 -11.72 -4.55 17.60
C LEU A 23 -11.84 -3.05 17.40
N GLU A 24 -11.69 -2.25 18.45
CA GLU A 24 -11.63 -0.79 18.36
C GLU A 24 -10.48 -0.34 17.44
N TRP A 25 -9.27 -0.86 17.67
CA TRP A 25 -8.11 -0.53 16.85
C TRP A 25 -8.26 -0.99 15.39
N ALA A 26 -8.86 -2.18 15.19
CA ALA A 26 -9.18 -2.65 13.85
C ALA A 26 -10.17 -1.73 13.13
N ALA A 27 -11.20 -1.23 13.85
CA ALA A 27 -12.15 -0.28 13.30
C ALA A 27 -11.47 1.05 12.90
N GLU A 28 -10.54 1.56 13.71
CA GLU A 28 -9.79 2.78 13.40
C GLU A 28 -8.89 2.66 12.16
N ILE A 29 -8.28 1.48 11.95
CA ILE A 29 -7.48 1.18 10.75
C ILE A 29 -8.39 1.05 9.53
N ASN A 30 -9.53 0.35 9.68
CA ASN A 30 -10.51 0.14 8.60
C ASN A 30 -11.23 1.42 8.17
N ALA A 31 -11.24 2.46 9.01
CA ALA A 31 -11.77 3.77 8.65
C ALA A 31 -10.85 4.57 7.69
N LYS A 32 -9.64 4.09 7.39
CA LYS A 32 -8.67 4.77 6.49
C LYS A 32 -8.75 4.24 5.07
N SER A 33 -8.11 4.94 4.12
CA SER A 33 -8.01 4.46 2.72
C SER A 33 -7.33 3.09 2.66
N PRO A 34 -8.01 2.03 2.18
CA PRO A 34 -7.42 0.69 2.10
C PRO A 34 -6.18 0.64 1.20
N MET A 35 -6.15 1.49 0.16
CA MET A 35 -4.99 1.65 -0.71
C MET A 35 -3.78 2.21 0.06
N ALA A 36 -3.99 3.28 0.84
CA ALA A 36 -2.92 3.89 1.63
C ALA A 36 -2.39 2.92 2.68
N THR A 37 -3.28 2.22 3.40
CA THR A 37 -2.89 1.21 4.40
C THR A 37 -2.05 0.09 3.78
N ARG A 38 -2.43 -0.39 2.58
CA ARG A 38 -1.65 -1.41 1.86
C ARG A 38 -0.26 -0.91 1.46
N MET A 39 -0.18 0.30 0.89
CA MET A 39 1.11 0.90 0.50
C MET A 39 2.01 1.15 1.70
N LEU A 40 1.47 1.63 2.83
CA LEU A 40 2.22 1.87 4.06
C LEU A 40 2.84 0.58 4.60
N LYS A 41 2.07 -0.53 4.61
CA LYS A 41 2.61 -1.83 5.04
C LYS A 41 3.83 -2.24 4.21
N TYR A 42 3.77 -2.10 2.89
CA TYR A 42 4.88 -2.45 2.02
C TYR A 42 6.04 -1.46 2.12
N ALA A 43 5.77 -0.18 2.36
CA ALA A 43 6.81 0.82 2.58
C ALA A 43 7.62 0.55 3.86
N PHE A 44 6.96 0.15 4.96
CA PHE A 44 7.66 -0.23 6.19
C PHE A 44 8.58 -1.43 6.00
N ASN A 45 8.14 -2.43 5.23
CA ASN A 45 8.93 -3.64 4.97
C ASN A 45 10.03 -3.44 3.91
N LEU A 46 9.92 -2.42 3.06
CA LEU A 46 10.71 -2.26 1.83
C LEU A 46 12.22 -2.40 2.05
N VAL A 47 12.75 -1.71 3.05
CA VAL A 47 14.20 -1.60 3.28
C VAL A 47 14.76 -2.86 3.91
N ASP A 48 14.01 -3.45 4.84
CA ASP A 48 14.45 -4.62 5.62
C ASP A 48 14.33 -5.92 4.81
N ASP A 49 13.30 -6.06 3.96
CA ASP A 49 13.06 -7.25 3.12
C ASP A 49 13.89 -7.22 1.81
N GLY A 50 14.68 -6.17 1.57
CA GLY A 50 15.56 -6.02 0.42
C GLY A 50 14.84 -6.18 -0.93
N LEU A 51 15.34 -7.06 -1.81
CA LEU A 51 14.76 -7.28 -3.14
C LEU A 51 13.31 -7.80 -3.09
N ILE A 52 12.94 -8.57 -2.06
CA ILE A 52 11.57 -9.06 -1.92
C ILE A 52 10.64 -7.92 -1.49
N GLY A 53 11.09 -7.08 -0.56
CA GLY A 53 10.37 -5.86 -0.18
C GLY A 53 10.14 -4.95 -1.38
N GLN A 54 11.19 -4.72 -2.18
CA GLN A 54 11.11 -3.95 -3.42
C GLN A 54 10.11 -4.55 -4.41
N GLN A 55 10.13 -5.87 -4.62
CA GLN A 55 9.22 -6.53 -5.55
C GLN A 55 7.75 -6.30 -5.17
N ILE A 56 7.41 -6.46 -3.89
CA ILE A 56 6.03 -6.33 -3.42
C ILE A 56 5.56 -4.88 -3.54
N PHE A 57 6.38 -3.92 -3.09
CA PHE A 57 6.06 -2.50 -3.20
C PHE A 57 5.94 -2.04 -4.66
N ALA A 58 6.89 -2.43 -5.51
CA ALA A 58 6.87 -2.09 -6.93
C ALA A 58 5.67 -2.70 -7.65
N GLY A 59 5.24 -3.92 -7.26
CA GLY A 59 4.04 -4.55 -7.81
C GLY A 59 2.76 -3.73 -7.56
N GLU A 60 2.61 -3.14 -6.37
CA GLU A 60 1.49 -2.23 -6.11
C GLU A 60 1.63 -0.89 -6.82
N ALA A 61 2.84 -0.36 -6.95
CA ALA A 61 3.08 0.84 -7.77
C ALA A 61 2.67 0.60 -9.24
N THR A 62 2.99 -0.57 -9.80
CA THR A 62 2.53 -0.98 -11.14
C THR A 62 1.01 -1.12 -11.20
N ARG A 63 0.38 -1.70 -10.18
CA ARG A 63 -1.09 -1.76 -10.10
C ARG A 63 -1.73 -0.37 -10.10
N LEU A 64 -1.14 0.60 -9.41
CA LEU A 64 -1.59 1.99 -9.43
C LEU A 64 -1.40 2.63 -10.81
N ALA A 65 -0.25 2.42 -11.44
CA ALA A 65 0.03 2.90 -12.79
C ALA A 65 -0.98 2.37 -13.81
N TYR A 66 -1.38 1.10 -13.70
CA TYR A 66 -2.42 0.50 -14.57
C TYR A 66 -3.80 1.11 -14.41
N GLY A 67 -4.05 1.88 -13.34
CA GLY A 67 -5.28 2.64 -13.14
C GLY A 67 -5.28 4.01 -13.82
N ALA A 68 -4.16 4.46 -14.38
CA ALA A 68 -4.06 5.76 -15.04
C ALA A 68 -4.47 5.69 -16.51
N ASP A 69 -5.01 6.81 -17.02
CA ASP A 69 -5.40 6.94 -18.43
C ASP A 69 -4.21 6.75 -19.39
N GLU A 70 -2.99 7.12 -18.96
CA GLU A 70 -1.76 6.88 -19.72
C GLU A 70 -1.50 5.39 -19.97
N ALA A 71 -1.75 4.53 -18.97
CA ALA A 71 -1.60 3.08 -19.15
C ALA A 71 -2.69 2.50 -20.05
N VAL A 72 -3.89 3.09 -20.03
CA VAL A 72 -4.99 2.72 -20.94
C VAL A 72 -4.62 3.06 -22.39
N GLU A 73 -4.07 4.24 -22.66
CA GLU A 73 -3.60 4.62 -24.00
C GLU A 73 -2.57 3.65 -24.55
N GLY A 74 -1.57 3.28 -23.74
CA GLY A 74 -0.56 2.29 -24.16
C GLY A 74 -1.16 0.92 -24.50
N ARG A 75 -2.14 0.46 -23.70
CA ARG A 75 -2.88 -0.79 -23.96
C ARG A 75 -3.69 -0.70 -25.26
N ASP A 76 -4.44 0.37 -25.44
CA ASP A 76 -5.38 0.51 -26.55
C ASP A 76 -4.65 0.70 -27.87
N ALA A 77 -3.58 1.51 -27.89
CA ALA A 77 -2.72 1.67 -29.07
C ALA A 77 -2.12 0.32 -29.53
N PHE A 78 -1.70 -0.54 -28.59
CA PHE A 78 -1.21 -1.88 -28.90
C PHE A 78 -2.29 -2.78 -29.53
N LEU A 79 -3.49 -2.81 -28.95
CA LEU A 79 -4.61 -3.61 -29.46
C LEU A 79 -5.09 -3.13 -30.84
N GLU A 80 -5.13 -1.82 -31.04
CA GLU A 80 -5.55 -1.16 -32.27
C GLU A 80 -4.44 -1.10 -33.34
N LYS A 81 -3.22 -1.51 -32.99
CA LYS A 81 -2.03 -1.50 -33.87
C LYS A 81 -1.74 -0.10 -34.44
N ARG A 82 -1.99 0.94 -33.65
CA ARG A 82 -1.66 2.33 -33.99
C ARG A 82 -0.49 2.82 -33.12
N PRO A 83 0.20 3.90 -33.52
CA PRO A 83 1.10 4.60 -32.63
C PRO A 83 0.35 5.13 -31.40
N GLN A 84 1.01 5.05 -30.25
CA GLN A 84 0.60 5.65 -29.00
C GLN A 84 0.79 7.18 -29.01
N ASP A 85 -0.12 7.92 -28.40
CA ASP A 85 -0.05 9.36 -28.24
C ASP A 85 -0.04 9.74 -26.75
N TYR A 86 1.12 10.16 -26.25
CA TYR A 86 1.28 10.59 -24.86
C TYR A 86 1.30 12.12 -24.70
N SER A 87 1.04 12.89 -25.76
CA SER A 87 1.18 14.35 -25.76
C SER A 87 0.28 15.07 -24.74
N THR A 88 -0.80 14.42 -24.31
CA THR A 88 -1.75 14.94 -23.32
C THR A 88 -1.38 14.65 -21.87
N PHE A 89 -0.39 13.80 -21.60
CA PHE A 89 0.04 13.45 -20.24
C PHE A 89 1.23 14.32 -19.81
N PRO A 90 1.08 15.16 -18.76
CA PRO A 90 2.15 16.04 -18.33
C PRO A 90 3.25 15.26 -17.59
N TYR A 91 4.51 15.63 -17.85
CA TYR A 91 5.64 15.14 -17.05
C TYR A 91 5.64 15.80 -15.65
N HIS A 92 5.54 14.98 -14.61
CA HIS A 92 5.70 15.42 -13.22
C HIS A 92 7.19 15.42 -12.81
N PHE A 93 7.60 16.41 -12.03
CA PHE A 93 8.97 16.58 -11.52
C PHE A 93 8.98 17.12 -10.09
#